data_AF-A0A4Q4MDZ3-F1
#
_entry.id   AF-A0A4Q4MDZ3-F1
#
_cell.length_a   1.000
_cell.length_b   1.000
_cell.length_c   1.000
_cell.angle_alpha   90.00
_cell.angle_beta   90.00
_cell.angle_gamma   90.00
#
_symmetry.space_group_name_H-M   'P 1'
#
loop_
_entity.id
_entity.type
_entity.pdbx_description
1 polymer ?
#
loop_
_entity_poly.entity_id
_entity_poly.type
_entity_poly.pdbx_seq_one_letter_code
_entity_poly.pdbx_strand_id
1 'polypeptide(L)'
;MDPSKPLGMTNIEKEVEDKKKQLPPWPTPVREPHKDFVHCNPPQPPQYRKFTVFTAGSIEMGDAVNWQPLMANMLNHLPITVCNPRKGSWDQSITQQAKNKLFKQQVVWELGALEQADVICFFFDTETKSPVSLLELGVWAASDKVVVCCGDAFWKSGNVHITCERYGVPCVKSFTELVPKVEEMLKEKGMELDGKGDLIEENEHVPKEKPKKKTQLEAEKKQLEEKIAQLEQRTRSRICKWMLCWPHSRRSDRVRK
;
A
#
# COMPACT_ATOMS: atom_id res chain seq x y z
N MET A 1 -21.91 32.18 -22.37
CA MET A 1 -21.33 31.90 -21.05
C MET A 1 -22.36 31.11 -20.27
N ASP A 2 -22.01 29.90 -19.86
CA ASP A 2 -22.91 28.99 -19.15
C ASP A 2 -22.98 29.38 -17.65
N PRO A 3 -24.15 29.75 -17.12
CA PRO A 3 -24.33 30.22 -15.74
C PRO A 3 -24.24 29.09 -14.69
N SER A 4 -23.97 27.84 -15.08
CA SER A 4 -23.94 26.68 -14.19
C SER A 4 -22.56 26.32 -13.61
N LYS A 5 -21.46 26.98 -14.03
CA LYS A 5 -20.14 26.75 -13.43
C LYS A 5 -19.95 27.64 -12.20
N PRO A 6 -19.84 27.09 -10.98
CA PRO A 6 -19.43 27.87 -9.82
C PRO A 6 -18.04 28.45 -10.10
N LEU A 7 -17.90 29.78 -10.02
CA LEU A 7 -16.59 30.43 -10.14
C LEU A 7 -15.64 29.82 -9.10
N GLY A 8 -14.51 29.28 -9.54
CA GLY A 8 -13.44 28.80 -8.67
C GLY A 8 -13.35 27.29 -8.44
N MET A 9 -14.17 26.45 -9.08
CA MET A 9 -14.01 24.98 -8.98
C MET A 9 -13.06 24.41 -10.05
N THR A 10 -12.05 23.66 -9.62
CA THR A 10 -11.12 22.91 -10.48
C THR A 10 -11.54 21.44 -10.52
N ASN A 11 -11.97 20.95 -11.67
CA ASN A 11 -12.29 19.52 -11.84
C ASN A 11 -11.00 18.70 -11.95
N ILE A 12 -10.70 17.89 -10.93
CA ILE A 12 -9.49 17.03 -10.90
C ILE A 12 -9.65 15.80 -11.81
N GLU A 13 -10.89 15.44 -12.15
CA GLU A 13 -11.23 14.29 -13.00
C GLU A 13 -11.26 14.64 -14.48
N LYS A 14 -11.01 15.90 -14.86
CA LYS A 14 -10.96 16.32 -16.26
C LYS A 14 -9.98 15.43 -17.03
N GLU A 15 -10.32 15.10 -18.27
CA GLU A 15 -9.38 14.43 -19.17
C GLU A 15 -8.23 15.38 -19.48
N VAL A 16 -7.01 14.86 -19.37
CA VAL A 16 -5.78 15.59 -19.69
C VAL A 16 -5.14 14.92 -20.89
N GLU A 17 -4.84 15.73 -21.91
CA GLU A 17 -4.12 15.29 -23.10
C GLU A 17 -2.72 14.76 -22.72
N ASP A 18 -2.43 13.52 -23.06
CA ASP A 18 -1.11 12.92 -22.89
C ASP A 18 -0.14 13.32 -24.02
N LYS A 19 0.31 14.58 -23.95
CA LYS A 19 1.24 15.18 -24.93
C LYS A 19 2.55 14.41 -25.11
N LYS A 20 2.97 13.69 -24.06
CA LYS A 20 4.22 12.94 -24.03
C LYS A 20 4.05 11.46 -24.36
N LYS A 21 2.81 10.99 -24.59
CA LYS A 21 2.48 9.60 -24.90
C LYS A 21 3.04 8.63 -23.84
N GLN A 22 2.87 9.00 -22.58
CA GLN A 22 3.34 8.23 -21.41
C GLN A 22 2.45 7.02 -21.11
N LEU A 23 1.19 7.05 -21.55
CA LEU A 23 0.21 5.99 -21.30
C LEU A 23 -0.02 5.16 -22.56
N PRO A 24 -0.17 3.82 -22.43
CA PRO A 24 -0.65 2.99 -23.52
C PRO A 24 -2.12 3.31 -23.84
N PRO A 25 -2.62 2.92 -25.02
CA PRO A 25 -4.04 3.03 -25.32
C PRO A 25 -4.88 2.20 -24.35
N TRP A 26 -6.13 2.62 -24.18
CA TRP A 26 -7.10 1.87 -23.39
C TRP A 26 -7.35 0.47 -23.99
N PRO A 27 -7.48 -0.58 -23.16
CA PRO A 27 -7.80 -1.91 -23.64
C PRO A 27 -9.11 -1.93 -24.46
N THR A 28 -9.07 -2.57 -25.62
CA THR A 28 -10.22 -2.73 -26.51
C THR A 28 -10.36 -4.21 -26.91
N PRO A 29 -11.51 -4.87 -26.68
CA PRO A 29 -12.72 -4.35 -26.04
C PRO A 29 -12.55 -4.14 -24.53
N VAL A 30 -13.41 -3.30 -23.95
CA VAL A 30 -13.50 -3.13 -22.50
C VAL A 30 -13.90 -4.48 -21.88
N ARG A 31 -13.12 -4.92 -20.89
CA ARG A 31 -13.35 -6.18 -20.19
C ARG A 31 -14.28 -5.96 -19.01
N GLU A 32 -15.19 -6.90 -18.77
CA GLU A 32 -15.97 -6.94 -17.54
C GLU A 32 -15.02 -7.11 -16.34
N PRO A 33 -15.12 -6.26 -15.31
CA PRO A 33 -14.33 -6.43 -14.09
C PRO A 33 -14.62 -7.75 -13.39
N HIS A 34 -13.64 -8.27 -12.66
CA HIS A 34 -13.83 -9.37 -11.74
C HIS A 34 -14.94 -9.03 -10.72
N LYS A 35 -15.79 -10.00 -10.35
CA LYS A 35 -16.93 -9.78 -9.43
C LYS A 35 -16.52 -9.17 -8.08
N ASP A 36 -15.29 -9.49 -7.64
CA ASP A 36 -14.72 -9.01 -6.38
C ASP A 36 -13.84 -7.77 -6.53
N PHE A 37 -13.64 -7.26 -7.75
CA PHE A 37 -12.89 -6.03 -7.97
C PHE A 37 -13.63 -4.83 -7.38
N VAL A 38 -12.89 -3.97 -6.67
CA VAL A 38 -13.44 -2.73 -6.09
C VAL A 38 -12.56 -1.54 -6.47
N HIS A 39 -13.15 -0.53 -7.09
CA HIS A 39 -12.50 0.76 -7.33
C HIS A 39 -12.97 1.78 -6.29
N CYS A 40 -12.09 2.15 -5.36
CA CYS A 40 -12.39 3.10 -4.29
C CYS A 40 -11.83 4.49 -4.59
N ASN A 41 -12.62 5.51 -4.29
CA ASN A 41 -12.23 6.92 -4.39
C ASN A 41 -12.68 7.69 -3.14
N PRO A 42 -11.98 8.76 -2.74
CA PRO A 42 -12.47 9.68 -1.71
C PRO A 42 -13.75 10.40 -2.18
N PRO A 43 -14.63 10.86 -1.28
CA PRO A 43 -14.48 10.86 0.19
C PRO A 43 -14.98 9.57 0.87
N GLN A 44 -15.53 8.61 0.13
CA GLN A 44 -16.06 7.38 0.72
C GLN A 44 -14.94 6.54 1.33
N PRO A 45 -15.12 5.99 2.55
CA PRO A 45 -14.14 5.05 3.11
C PRO A 45 -13.88 3.90 2.13
N PRO A 46 -12.61 3.49 1.92
CA PRO A 46 -12.32 2.38 1.03
C PRO A 46 -12.92 1.07 1.55
N GLN A 47 -13.47 0.27 0.65
CA GLN A 47 -13.83 -1.11 0.91
C GLN A 47 -12.65 -2.00 0.51
N TYR A 48 -11.96 -2.56 1.50
CA TYR A 48 -10.79 -3.39 1.28
C TYR A 48 -11.15 -4.85 0.98
N ARG A 49 -10.43 -5.42 0.01
CA ARG A 49 -10.26 -6.85 -0.23
C ARG A 49 -8.97 -7.32 0.43
N LYS A 50 -8.71 -8.64 0.40
CA LYS A 50 -7.48 -9.21 0.93
C LYS A 50 -6.22 -8.52 0.39
N PHE A 51 -6.23 -8.22 -0.90
CA PHE A 51 -5.17 -7.48 -1.57
C PHE A 51 -5.68 -6.11 -2.02
N THR A 52 -4.90 -5.08 -1.70
CA THR A 52 -5.20 -3.68 -2.04
C THR A 52 -4.00 -3.01 -2.72
N VAL A 53 -4.27 -2.35 -3.86
CA VAL A 53 -3.32 -1.49 -4.56
C VAL A 53 -3.69 -0.02 -4.35
N PHE A 54 -2.73 0.81 -3.95
CA PHE A 54 -2.89 2.26 -3.90
C PHE A 54 -2.17 2.94 -5.07
N THR A 55 -2.87 3.78 -5.82
CA THR A 55 -2.31 4.49 -6.98
C THR A 55 -1.75 5.86 -6.57
N ALA A 56 -0.56 5.88 -5.97
CA ALA A 56 0.18 7.08 -5.58
C ALA A 56 0.88 7.72 -6.79
N GLY A 57 1.22 9.00 -6.70
CA GLY A 57 1.91 9.71 -7.80
C GLY A 57 1.13 10.89 -8.34
N SER A 58 1.47 11.30 -9.55
CA SER A 58 1.06 12.58 -10.12
C SER A 58 -0.47 12.71 -10.24
N ILE A 59 -1.00 13.75 -9.60
CA ILE A 59 -2.38 14.24 -9.77
C ILE A 59 -2.33 15.73 -10.11
N GLU A 60 -1.64 16.51 -9.29
CA GLU A 60 -1.31 17.93 -9.53
C GLU A 60 -2.54 18.77 -9.86
N MET A 61 -3.54 18.71 -8.97
CA MET A 61 -4.81 19.42 -9.12
C MET A 61 -5.55 19.06 -10.43
N GLY A 62 -5.27 17.89 -11.00
CA GLY A 62 -5.84 17.39 -12.24
C GLY A 62 -5.05 17.73 -13.49
N ASP A 63 -3.80 18.19 -13.37
CA ASP A 63 -2.93 18.48 -14.53
C ASP A 63 -2.10 17.27 -14.99
N ALA A 64 -2.01 16.22 -14.18
CA ALA A 64 -1.37 14.97 -14.59
C ALA A 64 -2.25 14.17 -15.57
N VAL A 65 -1.63 13.42 -16.48
CA VAL A 65 -2.34 12.50 -17.39
C VAL A 65 -3.23 11.51 -16.63
N ASN A 66 -4.33 11.10 -17.27
CA ASN A 66 -5.35 10.05 -16.99
C ASN A 66 -4.91 8.69 -16.39
N TRP A 67 -3.81 8.57 -15.66
CA TRP A 67 -3.16 7.28 -15.41
C TRP A 67 -3.83 6.42 -14.32
N GLN A 68 -4.41 7.01 -13.26
CA GLN A 68 -5.04 6.23 -12.18
C GLN A 68 -6.28 5.45 -12.65
N PRO A 69 -7.22 6.06 -13.41
CA PRO A 69 -8.31 5.30 -14.03
C PRO A 69 -7.82 4.18 -14.95
N LEU A 70 -6.76 4.43 -15.73
CA LEU A 70 -6.18 3.42 -16.60
C LEU A 70 -5.57 2.25 -15.80
N MET A 71 -4.83 2.54 -14.72
CA MET A 71 -4.29 1.50 -13.83
C MET A 71 -5.40 0.65 -13.20
N ALA A 72 -6.46 1.29 -12.70
CA ALA A 72 -7.61 0.58 -12.16
C ALA A 72 -8.28 -0.33 -13.21
N ASN A 73 -8.38 0.14 -14.46
CA ASN A 73 -8.89 -0.68 -15.56
C ASN A 73 -7.97 -1.86 -15.90
N MET A 74 -6.66 -1.63 -15.98
CA MET A 74 -5.69 -2.69 -16.28
C MET A 74 -5.72 -3.80 -15.22
N LEU A 75 -5.96 -3.46 -13.96
CA LEU A 75 -6.04 -4.40 -12.84
C LEU A 75 -7.46 -4.92 -12.57
N ASN A 76 -8.47 -4.51 -13.35
CA ASN A 76 -9.88 -4.82 -13.04
C ASN A 76 -10.25 -6.31 -13.14
N HIS A 77 -9.39 -7.10 -13.77
CA HIS A 77 -9.53 -8.53 -13.92
C HIS A 77 -9.13 -9.31 -12.65
N LEU A 78 -8.60 -8.62 -11.63
CA LEU A 78 -8.16 -9.21 -10.37
C LEU A 78 -9.20 -9.00 -9.25
N PRO A 79 -9.32 -9.95 -8.30
CA PRO A 79 -10.21 -9.87 -7.14
C PRO A 79 -9.72 -8.93 -6.02
N ILE A 80 -9.32 -7.70 -6.36
CA ILE A 80 -8.62 -6.77 -5.47
C ILE A 80 -9.37 -5.45 -5.25
N THR A 81 -8.92 -4.67 -4.27
CA THR A 81 -9.27 -3.25 -4.15
C THR A 81 -8.21 -2.37 -4.81
N VAL A 82 -8.63 -1.40 -5.63
CA VAL A 82 -7.78 -0.31 -6.10
C VAL A 82 -8.23 1.00 -5.45
N CYS A 83 -7.37 1.57 -4.61
CA CYS A 83 -7.57 2.88 -3.99
C CYS A 83 -6.99 3.97 -4.90
N ASN A 84 -7.88 4.76 -5.49
CA ASN A 84 -7.54 5.85 -6.38
C ASN A 84 -7.82 7.22 -5.72
N PRO A 85 -6.77 7.97 -5.30
CA PRO A 85 -6.94 9.26 -4.64
C PRO A 85 -7.39 10.39 -5.59
N ARG A 86 -7.31 10.20 -6.92
CA ARG A 86 -7.73 11.19 -7.91
C ARG A 86 -9.26 11.22 -8.01
N LYS A 87 -9.91 12.08 -7.23
CA LYS A 87 -11.36 12.29 -7.31
C LYS A 87 -11.78 13.73 -6.98
N GLY A 88 -12.83 14.20 -7.64
CA GLY A 88 -13.62 15.34 -7.20
C GLY A 88 -13.36 16.67 -7.91
N SER A 89 -14.13 17.67 -7.48
CA SER A 89 -13.97 19.08 -7.85
C SER A 89 -13.36 19.83 -6.69
N TRP A 90 -12.19 20.41 -6.89
CA TRP A 90 -11.48 21.21 -5.90
C TRP A 90 -11.90 22.66 -5.98
N ASP A 91 -12.63 23.13 -4.98
CA ASP A 91 -12.89 24.56 -4.83
C ASP A 91 -11.58 25.28 -4.48
N GLN A 92 -11.22 26.29 -5.26
CA GLN A 92 -10.03 27.14 -5.06
C GLN A 92 -10.05 27.88 -3.71
N SER A 93 -11.22 28.00 -3.06
CA SER A 93 -11.34 28.50 -1.70
C SER A 93 -10.78 27.53 -0.64
N ILE A 94 -10.59 26.25 -0.99
CA ILE A 94 -10.03 25.23 -0.11
C ILE A 94 -8.53 25.49 0.05
N THR A 95 -8.19 26.09 1.19
CA THR A 95 -6.79 26.25 1.59
C THR A 95 -6.16 24.90 1.91
N GLN A 96 -4.91 24.70 1.45
CA GLN A 96 -4.08 23.54 1.78
C GLN A 96 -3.51 23.64 3.22
N GLN A 97 -4.37 24.03 4.16
CA GLN A 97 -4.05 24.14 5.57
C GLN A 97 -4.73 23.01 6.32
N ALA A 98 -4.03 22.39 7.28
CA ALA A 98 -4.54 21.26 8.06
C ALA A 98 -5.85 21.54 8.82
N LYS A 99 -6.20 22.81 9.04
CA LYS A 99 -7.47 23.24 9.68
C LYS A 99 -8.66 23.18 8.72
N ASN A 100 -8.45 23.18 7.41
CA ASN A 100 -9.52 23.05 6.43
C ASN A 100 -10.05 21.60 6.44
N LYS A 101 -11.35 21.44 6.69
CA LYS A 101 -11.97 20.11 6.86
C LYS A 101 -11.93 19.26 5.58
N LEU A 102 -12.13 19.86 4.41
CA LEU A 102 -12.15 19.16 3.13
C LEU A 102 -10.74 18.71 2.74
N PHE A 103 -9.76 19.60 2.89
CA PHE A 103 -8.35 19.24 2.70
C PHE A 103 -7.91 18.12 3.66
N LYS A 104 -8.26 18.25 4.94
CA LYS A 104 -7.94 17.22 5.94
C LYS A 104 -8.61 15.88 5.62
N GLN A 105 -9.84 15.88 5.13
CA GLN A 105 -10.55 14.65 4.78
C GLN A 105 -9.83 13.89 3.66
N GLN A 106 -9.41 14.59 2.60
CA GLN A 106 -8.61 14.01 1.51
C GLN A 106 -7.29 13.41 2.05
N VAL A 107 -6.51 14.21 2.79
CA VAL A 107 -5.20 13.77 3.29
C VAL A 107 -5.33 12.59 4.27
N VAL A 108 -6.35 12.59 5.14
CA VAL A 108 -6.59 11.48 6.06
C VAL A 108 -7.02 10.22 5.31
N TRP A 109 -7.81 10.35 4.25
CA TRP A 109 -8.18 9.22 3.39
C TRP A 109 -6.94 8.61 2.72
N GLU A 110 -6.09 9.45 2.13
CA GLU A 110 -4.85 9.04 1.47
C GLU A 110 -3.91 8.32 2.44
N LEU A 111 -3.65 8.91 3.61
CA LEU A 111 -2.80 8.29 4.63
C LEU A 111 -3.35 6.94 5.11
N GLY A 112 -4.65 6.86 5.37
CA GLY A 112 -5.28 5.60 5.80
C GLY A 112 -5.22 4.52 4.72
N ALA A 113 -5.47 4.88 3.47
CA ALA A 113 -5.41 3.93 2.35
C ALA A 113 -3.97 3.49 2.03
N LEU A 114 -2.99 4.39 2.12
CA LEU A 114 -1.56 4.06 2.04
C LEU A 114 -1.15 3.07 3.14
N GLU A 115 -1.62 3.26 4.38
CA GLU A 115 -1.37 2.34 5.50
C GLU A 115 -1.92 0.94 5.22
N GLN A 116 -3.13 0.83 4.66
CA GLN A 116 -3.80 -0.44 4.42
C GLN A 116 -3.40 -1.15 3.11
N ALA A 117 -2.70 -0.49 2.19
CA ALA A 117 -2.31 -1.08 0.91
C ALA A 117 -1.26 -2.20 1.06
N ASP A 118 -1.42 -3.25 0.25
CA ASP A 118 -0.44 -4.34 0.06
C ASP A 118 0.62 -3.95 -0.97
N VAL A 119 0.22 -3.15 -1.96
CA VAL A 119 1.09 -2.57 -2.98
C VAL A 119 0.78 -1.09 -3.16
N ILE A 120 1.82 -0.26 -3.22
CA ILE A 120 1.73 1.16 -3.56
C ILE A 120 2.46 1.34 -4.88
N CYS A 121 1.72 1.64 -5.95
CA CYS A 121 2.34 1.98 -7.22
C CYS A 121 2.47 3.50 -7.35
N PHE A 122 3.68 3.98 -7.63
CA PHE A 122 3.95 5.38 -7.96
C PHE A 122 4.07 5.56 -9.46
N PHE A 123 3.38 6.53 -10.03
CA PHE A 123 3.63 7.01 -11.38
C PHE A 123 3.98 8.50 -11.36
N PHE A 124 5.15 8.85 -11.90
CA PHE A 124 5.61 10.23 -12.01
C PHE A 124 5.46 10.73 -13.44
N ASP A 125 4.43 11.54 -13.66
CA ASP A 125 4.19 12.26 -14.91
C ASP A 125 5.29 13.29 -15.16
N THR A 126 5.96 13.16 -16.31
CA THR A 126 7.08 14.01 -16.75
C THR A 126 6.72 15.49 -16.86
N GLU A 127 5.44 15.83 -17.03
CA GLU A 127 4.96 17.22 -17.13
C GLU A 127 4.58 17.83 -15.76
N THR A 128 4.84 17.13 -14.66
CA THR A 128 4.46 17.55 -13.30
C THR A 128 5.62 17.69 -12.32
N LYS A 129 5.34 18.19 -11.10
CA LYS A 129 6.35 18.30 -10.02
C LYS A 129 6.21 17.23 -8.94
N SER A 130 4.99 16.83 -8.62
CA SER A 130 4.60 15.77 -7.69
C SER A 130 5.25 15.85 -6.29
N PRO A 131 5.24 17.02 -5.61
CA PRO A 131 5.93 17.18 -4.33
C PRO A 131 5.37 16.28 -3.21
N VAL A 132 4.05 16.10 -3.15
CA VAL A 132 3.40 15.22 -2.17
C VAL A 132 3.76 13.76 -2.45
N SER A 133 3.77 13.34 -3.72
CA SER A 133 4.17 11.98 -4.08
C SER A 133 5.64 11.67 -3.78
N LEU A 134 6.54 12.67 -3.91
CA LEU A 134 7.93 12.53 -3.48
C LEU A 134 8.04 12.36 -1.95
N LEU A 135 7.21 13.06 -1.17
CA LEU A 135 7.12 12.88 0.28
C LEU A 135 6.62 11.46 0.62
N GLU A 136 5.54 11.02 -0.02
CA GLU A 136 4.97 9.68 0.17
C GLU A 136 5.97 8.58 -0.18
N LEU A 137 6.68 8.71 -1.30
CA LEU A 137 7.75 7.78 -1.67
C LEU A 137 8.81 7.70 -0.57
N GLY A 138 9.24 8.86 -0.04
CA GLY A 138 10.19 8.90 1.09
C GLY A 138 9.67 8.21 2.35
N VAL A 139 8.37 8.31 2.64
CA VAL A 139 7.72 7.65 3.80
C VAL A 139 7.66 6.14 3.62
N TRP A 140 7.39 5.65 2.39
CA TRP A 140 7.10 4.25 2.12
C TRP A 140 8.25 3.46 1.48
N ALA A 141 9.37 4.09 1.10
CA ALA A 141 10.46 3.43 0.36
C ALA A 141 11.00 2.16 1.05
N ALA A 142 11.01 2.12 2.39
CA ALA A 142 11.51 1.00 3.18
C ALA A 142 10.42 0.00 3.63
N SER A 143 9.24 0.00 3.00
CA SER A 143 8.08 -0.80 3.43
C SER A 143 7.87 -2.10 2.65
N ASP A 144 8.74 -2.41 1.69
CA ASP A 144 8.66 -3.58 0.80
C ASP A 144 7.37 -3.69 -0.03
N LYS A 145 6.52 -2.67 -0.07
CA LYS A 145 5.27 -2.67 -0.86
C LYS A 145 5.27 -1.69 -2.03
N VAL A 146 6.39 -1.01 -2.29
CA VAL A 146 6.43 0.08 -3.27
C VAL A 146 6.92 -0.44 -4.63
N VAL A 147 6.23 -0.01 -5.68
CA VAL A 147 6.71 -0.10 -7.08
C VAL A 147 6.66 1.30 -7.68
N VAL A 148 7.71 1.70 -8.41
CA VAL A 148 7.81 3.05 -8.99
C VAL A 148 7.90 2.99 -10.51
N CYS A 149 7.17 3.87 -11.19
CA CYS A 149 7.39 4.23 -12.58
C CYS A 149 7.89 5.68 -12.65
N CYS A 150 9.14 5.84 -13.06
CA CYS A 150 9.77 7.15 -13.20
C CYS A 150 10.70 7.16 -14.41
N GLY A 151 10.20 7.73 -15.52
CA GLY A 151 11.00 7.93 -16.72
C GLY A 151 12.09 9.01 -16.53
N ASP A 152 13.15 8.92 -17.34
CA ASP A 152 14.33 9.79 -17.22
C ASP A 152 13.99 11.30 -17.35
N ALA A 153 12.92 11.62 -18.09
CA ALA A 153 12.45 12.97 -18.33
C ALA A 153 11.73 13.64 -17.13
N PHE A 154 11.40 12.90 -16.07
CA PHE A 154 10.83 13.52 -14.86
C PHE A 154 11.87 14.44 -14.20
N TRP A 155 11.49 15.66 -13.81
CA TRP A 155 12.43 16.69 -13.36
C TRP A 155 13.26 16.33 -12.10
N LYS A 156 12.84 15.31 -11.35
CA LYS A 156 13.57 14.74 -10.19
C LYS A 156 13.92 13.27 -10.37
N SER A 157 13.95 12.75 -11.61
CA SER A 157 14.23 11.35 -11.93
C SER A 157 15.47 10.81 -11.22
N GLY A 158 16.59 11.52 -11.27
CA GLY A 158 17.83 11.11 -10.56
C GLY A 158 17.66 10.93 -9.04
N ASN A 159 16.84 11.76 -8.37
CA ASN A 159 16.59 11.60 -6.94
C ASN A 159 15.70 10.37 -6.66
N VAL A 160 14.70 10.15 -7.52
CA VAL A 160 13.81 8.99 -7.45
C VAL A 160 14.62 7.72 -7.67
N HIS A 161 15.44 7.65 -8.72
CA HIS A 161 16.26 6.48 -9.06
C HIS A 161 17.27 6.14 -7.96
N ILE A 162 18.03 7.13 -7.46
CA ILE A 162 18.99 6.91 -6.36
C ILE A 162 18.29 6.45 -5.08
N THR A 163 17.10 7.00 -4.78
CA THR A 163 16.31 6.56 -3.63
C THR A 163 15.83 5.13 -3.80
N CYS A 164 15.31 4.79 -4.99
CA CYS A 164 14.85 3.43 -5.28
C CYS A 164 15.99 2.42 -5.17
N GLU A 165 17.15 2.72 -5.75
CA GLU A 165 18.35 1.88 -5.65
C GLU A 165 18.77 1.70 -4.18
N ARG A 166 18.80 2.79 -3.40
CA ARG A 166 19.21 2.75 -1.99
C ARG A 166 18.33 1.85 -1.12
N TYR A 167 17.02 1.81 -1.40
CA TYR A 167 16.04 1.05 -0.62
C TYR A 167 15.63 -0.27 -1.30
N GLY A 168 16.19 -0.62 -2.45
CA GLY A 168 15.82 -1.82 -3.20
C GLY A 168 14.41 -1.78 -3.78
N VAL A 169 13.86 -0.60 -4.04
CA VAL A 169 12.52 -0.42 -4.60
C VAL A 169 12.54 -0.68 -6.11
N PRO A 170 11.70 -1.59 -6.64
CA PRO A 170 11.55 -1.79 -8.09
C PRO A 170 11.15 -0.49 -8.79
N CYS A 171 11.95 -0.05 -9.76
CA CYS A 171 11.74 1.18 -10.51
C CYS A 171 11.80 0.92 -12.01
N VAL A 172 10.69 1.13 -12.70
CA VAL A 172 10.53 0.96 -14.16
C VAL A 172 10.45 2.32 -14.86
N LYS A 173 10.62 2.34 -16.19
CA LYS A 173 10.71 3.58 -16.96
C LYS A 173 9.39 3.99 -17.60
N SER A 174 8.45 3.05 -17.76
CA SER A 174 7.20 3.28 -18.49
C SER A 174 5.97 2.70 -17.79
N PHE A 175 4.80 3.27 -18.09
CA PHE A 175 3.53 2.75 -17.58
C PHE A 175 3.26 1.30 -18.02
N THR A 176 3.66 0.95 -19.26
CA THR A 176 3.53 -0.41 -19.80
C THR A 176 4.28 -1.44 -18.96
N GLU A 177 5.43 -1.07 -18.37
CA GLU A 177 6.19 -1.93 -17.47
C GLU A 177 5.66 -1.90 -16.03
N LEU A 178 4.96 -0.82 -15.64
CA LEU A 178 4.44 -0.65 -14.28
C LEU A 178 3.37 -1.69 -13.96
N VAL A 179 2.40 -1.87 -14.86
CA VAL A 179 1.27 -2.81 -14.67
C VAL A 179 1.75 -4.22 -14.33
N PRO A 180 2.59 -4.90 -15.14
CA PRO A 180 3.06 -6.24 -14.81
C PRO A 180 3.93 -6.28 -13.55
N LYS A 181 4.69 -5.21 -13.24
CA LYS A 181 5.47 -5.16 -12.00
C LYS A 181 4.58 -5.03 -10.75
N VAL A 182 3.44 -4.36 -10.85
CA VAL A 182 2.43 -4.34 -9.77
C VAL A 182 1.81 -5.72 -9.58
N GLU A 183 1.48 -6.43 -10.66
CA GLU A 183 0.97 -7.81 -10.57
C GLU A 183 2.01 -8.80 -10.00
N GLU A 184 3.29 -8.64 -10.37
CA GLU A 184 4.41 -9.40 -9.79
C GLU A 184 4.51 -9.16 -8.29
N MET A 185 4.49 -7.90 -7.85
CA MET A 185 4.50 -7.56 -6.42
C MET A 185 3.28 -8.13 -5.69
N LEU A 186 2.09 -8.13 -6.29
CA LEU A 186 0.91 -8.77 -5.69
C LEU A 186 1.13 -10.27 -5.46
N LYS A 187 1.76 -10.97 -6.43
CA LYS A 187 2.11 -12.39 -6.28
C LYS A 187 3.18 -12.60 -5.19
N GLU A 188 4.17 -11.73 -5.11
CA GLU A 188 5.17 -11.74 -4.02
C GLU A 188 4.55 -11.52 -2.64
N LYS A 189 3.42 -10.78 -2.56
CA LYS A 189 2.61 -10.65 -1.34
C LYS A 189 1.72 -11.87 -1.05
N GLY A 190 1.79 -12.92 -1.86
CA GLY A 190 1.04 -14.16 -1.67
C GLY A 190 -0.30 -14.20 -2.39
N MET A 191 -0.51 -13.35 -3.40
CA MET A 191 -1.73 -13.44 -4.22
C MET A 191 -1.65 -14.65 -5.15
N GLU A 192 -2.47 -15.65 -4.87
CA GLU A 192 -2.63 -16.84 -5.70
C GLU A 192 -4.06 -16.94 -6.22
N LEU A 193 -4.19 -17.15 -7.54
CA LEU A 193 -5.48 -17.24 -8.23
C LEU A 193 -5.72 -18.65 -8.75
N ASP A 194 -6.97 -19.10 -8.72
CA ASP A 194 -7.38 -20.36 -9.31
C ASP A 194 -7.52 -20.27 -10.85
N GLY A 195 -7.92 -21.37 -11.50
CA GLY A 195 -8.12 -21.42 -12.95
C GLY A 195 -9.25 -20.52 -13.49
N LYS A 196 -10.04 -19.89 -12.60
CA LYS A 196 -11.13 -18.95 -12.94
C LYS A 196 -10.76 -17.49 -12.64
N GLY A 197 -9.61 -17.24 -12.02
CA GLY A 197 -9.18 -15.91 -11.62
C GLY A 197 -9.67 -15.48 -10.24
N ASP A 198 -10.30 -16.38 -9.47
CA ASP A 198 -10.70 -16.15 -8.08
C ASP A 198 -9.50 -16.38 -7.15
N LEU A 199 -9.46 -15.74 -5.98
CA LEU A 199 -8.45 -16.04 -4.95
C LEU A 199 -8.61 -17.47 -4.43
N ILE A 200 -7.49 -18.18 -4.26
CA ILE A 200 -7.48 -19.53 -3.68
C ILE A 200 -7.93 -19.50 -2.20
N GLU A 201 -7.57 -18.45 -1.49
CA GLU A 201 -7.94 -18.23 -0.08
C GLU A 201 -9.12 -17.26 0.06
N GLU A 202 -9.69 -17.16 1.26
CA GLU A 202 -10.76 -16.20 1.57
C GLU A 202 -10.33 -14.76 1.24
N ASN A 203 -11.16 -14.04 0.49
CA ASN A 203 -10.91 -12.66 0.07
C ASN A 203 -11.29 -11.63 1.14
N GLU A 204 -10.79 -11.84 2.36
CA GLU A 204 -11.07 -10.98 3.51
C GLU A 204 -9.88 -10.07 3.84
N HIS A 205 -10.18 -8.79 4.08
CA HIS A 205 -9.18 -7.81 4.50
C HIS A 205 -8.79 -8.02 5.96
N VAL A 206 -7.49 -8.08 6.22
CA VAL A 206 -6.93 -8.02 7.57
C VAL A 206 -6.38 -6.60 7.81
N PRO A 207 -6.95 -5.83 8.76
CA PRO A 207 -6.47 -4.48 9.04
C PRO A 207 -4.99 -4.44 9.40
N LYS A 208 -4.23 -3.62 8.68
CA LYS A 208 -2.79 -3.43 8.91
C LYS A 208 -2.57 -2.41 10.03
N GLU A 209 -1.67 -2.70 10.97
CA GLU A 209 -1.31 -1.75 12.02
C GLU A 209 -0.58 -0.52 11.43
N LYS A 210 -0.74 0.62 12.10
CA LYS A 210 -0.03 1.85 11.71
C LYS A 210 1.48 1.71 11.94
N PRO A 211 2.31 2.30 11.06
CA PRO A 211 3.75 2.34 11.27
C PRO A 211 4.11 2.94 12.63
N LYS A 212 4.90 2.20 13.42
CA LYS A 212 5.39 2.64 14.73
C LYS A 212 6.78 3.27 14.59
N LYS A 213 7.11 4.20 15.48
CA LYS A 213 8.46 4.76 15.55
C LYS A 213 9.45 3.68 15.99
N LYS A 214 10.69 3.76 15.51
CA LYS A 214 11.78 2.86 15.91
C LYS A 214 11.94 2.76 17.44
N THR A 215 11.84 3.89 18.14
CA THR A 215 11.92 3.93 19.62
C THR A 215 10.80 3.16 20.31
N GLN A 216 9.59 3.13 19.71
CA GLN A 216 8.48 2.34 20.22
C GLN A 216 8.73 0.85 19.99
N LEU A 217 9.20 0.47 18.80
CA LEU A 217 9.55 -0.92 18.47
C LEU A 217 10.69 -1.45 19.35
N GLU A 218 11.71 -0.64 19.62
CA GLU A 218 12.82 -1.00 20.52
C GLU A 218 12.35 -1.18 21.97
N ALA A 219 11.43 -0.34 22.44
CA ALA A 219 10.83 -0.48 23.76
C ALA A 219 9.97 -1.74 23.87
N GLU A 220 9.13 -2.02 22.86
CA GLU A 220 8.32 -3.24 22.78
C GLU A 220 9.21 -4.49 22.74
N LYS A 221 10.28 -4.48 21.93
CA LYS A 221 11.26 -5.55 21.86
C LYS A 221 11.91 -5.82 23.21
N LYS A 222 12.42 -4.79 23.88
CA LYS A 222 13.03 -4.93 25.21
C LYS A 222 12.06 -5.52 26.23
N GLN A 223 10.80 -5.05 26.23
CA GLN A 223 9.77 -5.57 27.12
C GLN A 223 9.47 -7.05 26.85
N LEU A 224 9.47 -7.47 25.58
CA LEU A 224 9.29 -8.87 25.21
C LEU A 224 10.47 -9.73 25.65
N GLU A 225 11.71 -9.26 25.49
CA GLU A 225 12.93 -9.94 25.95
C GLU A 225 12.92 -10.16 27.47
N GLU A 226 12.51 -9.15 28.25
CA GLU A 226 12.35 -9.28 29.71
C GLU A 226 11.29 -10.31 30.10
N LYS A 227 10.14 -10.31 29.41
CA LYS A 227 9.07 -11.31 29.63
C LYS A 227 9.54 -12.72 29.30
N ILE A 228 10.27 -12.90 28.21
CA ILE A 228 10.84 -14.20 27.82
C ILE A 228 11.80 -14.70 28.92
N ALA A 229 12.73 -13.86 29.37
CA ALA A 229 13.67 -14.22 30.43
C ALA A 229 12.96 -14.63 31.74
N GLN A 230 11.89 -13.91 32.12
CA GLN A 230 11.07 -14.27 33.29
C GLN A 230 10.36 -15.62 33.12
N LEU A 231 9.80 -15.88 31.93
CA LEU A 231 9.13 -17.14 31.62
C LEU A 231 10.12 -18.32 31.62
N GLU A 232 11.32 -18.14 31.08
CA GLU A 232 12.39 -19.14 31.10
C GLU A 232 12.82 -19.44 32.55
N GLN A 233 13.04 -18.42 33.37
CA GLN A 233 13.39 -18.60 34.78
C GLN A 233 12.29 -19.33 35.56
N ARG A 234 11.02 -18.98 35.32
CA ARG A 234 9.85 -19.64 35.94
C ARG A 234 9.75 -21.10 35.50
N THR A 235 9.99 -21.38 34.22
CA THR A 235 9.97 -22.72 33.66
C THR A 235 11.11 -23.57 34.23
N ARG A 236 12.34 -23.04 34.28
CA ARG A 236 13.49 -23.69 34.90
C ARG A 236 13.24 -24.00 36.37
N SER A 237 12.71 -23.04 37.12
CA SER A 237 12.34 -23.23 38.53
C SER A 237 11.29 -24.34 38.71
N ARG A 238 10.27 -24.38 37.84
CA ARG A 238 9.25 -25.44 37.85
C ARG A 238 9.84 -26.81 37.53
N ILE A 239 10.71 -26.92 36.51
CA ILE A 239 11.37 -28.17 36.15
C ILE A 239 12.27 -28.67 37.29
N CYS A 240 13.09 -27.79 37.89
CA CYS A 240 13.90 -28.14 39.06
C CYS A 240 13.03 -28.66 40.22
N LYS A 241 11.91 -27.98 40.52
CA LYS A 241 10.98 -28.42 41.56
C LYS A 241 10.36 -29.79 41.23
N TRP A 242 10.03 -30.02 39.96
CA TRP A 242 9.47 -31.30 39.51
C TRP A 242 10.47 -32.45 39.61
N MET A 243 11.74 -32.22 39.23
CA MET A 243 12.81 -33.20 39.39
C MET A 243 13.07 -33.55 40.86
N LEU A 244 13.06 -32.55 41.76
CA LEU A 244 13.24 -32.76 43.20
C LEU A 244 12.06 -33.48 43.86
N CYS A 245 10.85 -33.31 43.34
CA CYS A 245 9.65 -34.01 43.80
C CYS A 245 9.37 -35.31 43.04
N TRP A 246 10.24 -35.75 42.12
CA TRP A 246 10.07 -37.01 41.42
C TRP A 246 10.27 -38.17 42.41
N PRO A 247 9.26 -39.02 42.65
CA PRO A 247 9.41 -40.13 43.59
C PRO A 247 10.49 -41.09 43.07
N HIS A 248 11.54 -41.32 43.85
CA HIS A 248 12.43 -42.48 43.68
C HIS A 248 11.63 -43.77 43.98
N SER A 249 10.67 -44.12 43.12
CA SER A 249 10.01 -45.42 43.16
C SER A 249 10.63 -46.29 42.08
N ARG A 250 11.24 -47.39 42.52
CA ARG A 250 11.86 -48.50 41.75
C ARG A 250 13.35 -48.36 41.44
N ARG A 251 14.18 -48.72 42.43
CA ARG A 251 15.13 -49.86 42.36
C ARG A 251 15.87 -50.04 43.69
N SER A 252 15.14 -50.38 44.74
CA SER A 252 15.62 -51.31 45.75
C SER A 252 14.60 -52.44 45.81
N ASP A 253 15.07 -53.63 46.16
CA ASP A 253 14.29 -54.85 46.43
C ASP A 253 14.21 -55.83 45.25
N ARG A 254 15.39 -56.35 44.91
CA ARG A 254 15.51 -57.80 44.71
C ARG A 254 16.81 -58.29 45.37
N VAL A 255 16.75 -58.47 46.69
CA VAL A 255 17.74 -59.22 47.47
C VAL A 255 17.06 -60.48 48.01
N ARG A 256 17.71 -61.64 47.78
CA ARG A 256 17.54 -62.96 48.43
C ARG A 256 16.25 -63.76 48.17
N LYS A 257 16.33 -64.77 47.30
CA LYS A 257 16.64 -66.17 47.63
C LYS A 257 17.01 -66.92 46.35
#